data_AF-A0A5N4DD80-F1
#
_entry.id   AF-A0A5N4DD80-F1
#
_cell.length_a   1.000
_cell.length_b   1.000
_cell.length_c   1.000
_cell.angle_alpha   90.00
_cell.angle_beta   90.00
_cell.angle_gamma   90.00
#
_symmetry.space_group_name_H-M   'P 1'
#
loop_
_entity.id
_entity.type
_entity.pdbx_description
1 polymer ?
#
loop_
_entity_poly.entity_id
_entity_poly.type
_entity_poly.pdbx_seq_one_letter_code
_entity_poly.pdbx_strand_id
1 'polypeptide(L)'
;MAALRPLMKPKIAKKRTKNFIWHQSDRYVKIKRNWWKRRGIDSRVCRRFKGQILMPSIGYGSNKKTKHMLPSGFRKFLVHNVKELEVLLMC
;
A
#
# COMPACT_ATOMS: atom_id res chain seq x y z
N MET A 1 0.82 31.34 -3.27
CA MET A 1 0.02 30.49 -4.17
C MET A 1 -1.10 29.84 -3.36
N ALA A 2 -2.35 29.89 -3.84
CA ALA A 2 -3.46 29.24 -3.15
C ALA A 2 -3.33 27.70 -3.29
N ALA A 3 -3.37 26.98 -2.16
CA ALA A 3 -3.39 25.53 -2.16
C ALA A 3 -4.77 25.03 -2.59
N LEU A 4 -4.82 24.15 -3.60
CA LEU A 4 -6.05 23.50 -4.04
C LEU A 4 -6.66 22.67 -2.90
N ARG A 5 -7.92 22.94 -2.56
CA ARG A 5 -8.65 22.25 -1.50
C ARG A 5 -9.66 21.28 -2.12
N PRO A 6 -9.69 20.00 -1.72
CA PRO A 6 -10.71 19.07 -2.19
C PRO A 6 -12.07 19.44 -1.60
N LEU A 7 -13.13 19.22 -2.38
CA LEU A 7 -14.51 19.45 -1.94
C LEU A 7 -14.90 18.55 -0.75
N MET A 8 -14.46 17.29 -0.78
CA MET A 8 -14.67 16.32 0.29
C MET A 8 -13.34 15.68 0.68
N LYS A 9 -13.08 15.59 1.98
CA LYS A 9 -11.88 14.93 2.53
C LYS A 9 -12.27 13.80 3.48
N PRO A 10 -12.60 12.60 2.97
CA PRO A 10 -12.90 11.47 3.83
C PRO A 10 -11.67 11.06 4.64
N LYS A 11 -11.89 10.61 5.89
CA LYS A 11 -10.79 10.11 6.75
C LYS A 11 -10.17 8.84 6.14
N ILE A 12 -8.89 8.91 5.82
CA ILE A 12 -8.14 7.78 5.25
C ILE A 12 -7.68 6.87 6.39
N ALA A 13 -8.42 5.79 6.64
CA ALA A 13 -8.01 4.76 7.58
C ALA A 13 -7.13 3.70 6.89
N LYS A 14 -5.86 3.58 7.30
CA LYS A 14 -4.96 2.49 6.87
C LYS A 14 -4.93 1.42 7.96
N LYS A 15 -5.31 0.19 7.60
CA LYS A 15 -5.33 -0.95 8.53
C LYS A 15 -3.95 -1.37 9.02
N ARG A 16 -2.92 -1.09 8.23
CA ARG A 16 -1.53 -1.37 8.54
C ARG A 16 -0.65 -0.34 7.85
N THR A 17 0.33 0.19 8.58
CA THR A 17 1.34 1.12 8.08
C THR A 17 2.68 0.44 7.81
N LYS A 18 3.03 -0.57 8.62
CA LYS A 18 4.25 -1.36 8.44
C LYS A 18 4.20 -2.19 7.15
N ASN A 19 5.26 -2.11 6.35
CA ASN A 19 5.41 -2.92 5.14
C ASN A 19 5.46 -4.42 5.47
N PHE A 20 5.01 -5.23 4.52
CA PHE A 20 5.21 -6.68 4.57
C PHE A 20 6.60 -6.98 4.01
N ILE A 21 7.49 -7.45 4.88
CA ILE A 21 8.90 -7.72 4.52
C ILE A 21 9.16 -9.22 4.37
N TRP A 22 10.15 -9.60 3.58
CA TRP A 22 10.64 -10.98 3.58
C TRP A 22 11.21 -11.34 4.96
N HIS A 23 10.76 -12.44 5.55
CA HIS A 23 11.40 -13.07 6.70
C HIS A 23 12.93 -13.21 6.51
N GLN A 24 13.73 -12.86 7.52
CA GLN A 24 15.21 -12.87 7.51
C GLN A 24 15.90 -11.85 6.60
N SER A 25 15.16 -10.91 5.99
CA SER A 25 15.77 -9.77 5.28
C SER A 25 16.51 -8.79 6.19
N ASP A 26 16.26 -8.88 7.50
CA ASP A 26 16.99 -8.19 8.56
C ASP A 26 18.36 -8.81 8.86
N ARG A 27 18.50 -10.13 8.67
CA ARG A 27 19.73 -10.88 9.01
C ARG A 27 20.71 -11.01 7.85
N TYR A 28 20.22 -11.12 6.62
CA TYR A 28 21.04 -11.43 5.46
C TYR A 28 20.90 -10.35 4.38
N VAL A 29 22.03 -9.73 4.00
CA VAL A 29 22.07 -8.69 2.96
C VAL A 29 21.57 -9.21 1.59
N LYS A 30 21.78 -10.50 1.29
CA LYS A 30 21.30 -11.13 0.05
C LYS A 30 19.78 -11.22 -0.05
N ILE A 31 19.06 -11.18 1.08
CA ILE A 31 17.59 -11.28 1.11
C ILE A 31 17.01 -9.88 1.09
N LYS A 32 16.43 -9.48 -0.05
CA LYS A 32 15.74 -8.20 -0.19
C LYS A 32 14.48 -8.15 0.67
N ARG A 33 14.08 -6.93 1.08
CA ARG A 33 12.89 -6.70 1.92
C ARG A 33 11.56 -6.89 1.18
N ASN A 34 11.54 -7.16 -0.12
CA ASN A 34 10.32 -7.41 -0.89
C ASN A 34 9.55 -8.62 -0.34
N TRP A 35 8.22 -8.51 -0.21
CA TRP A 35 7.42 -9.61 0.31
C TRP A 35 7.53 -10.88 -0.56
N TRP A 36 7.78 -12.02 0.08
CA TRP A 36 7.72 -13.33 -0.56
C TRP A 36 7.02 -14.35 0.34
N LYS A 37 6.13 -15.16 -0.23
CA LYS A 37 5.39 -16.17 0.54
C LYS A 37 6.32 -17.33 0.88
N ARG A 38 6.52 -17.60 2.17
CA ARG A 38 7.30 -18.77 2.65
C ARG A 38 6.53 -20.07 2.34
N ARG A 39 7.25 -21.08 1.87
CA ARG A 39 6.71 -22.40 1.47
C ARG A 39 7.34 -23.59 2.21
N GLY A 40 8.31 -23.36 3.10
CA GLY A 40 8.99 -24.45 3.82
C GLY A 40 8.08 -25.10 4.87
N ILE A 41 8.20 -26.43 5.01
CA ILE A 41 7.36 -27.26 5.89
C ILE A 41 7.47 -26.79 7.34
N ASP A 42 8.68 -26.53 7.84
CA ASP A 42 8.94 -26.08 9.22
C ASP A 42 8.97 -24.55 9.39
N SER A 43 8.52 -23.80 8.39
CA SER A 43 8.54 -22.34 8.47
C SER A 43 7.53 -21.82 9.50
N ARG A 44 8.05 -21.22 10.57
CA ARG A 44 7.23 -20.59 11.61
C ARG A 44 6.29 -19.49 11.07
N VAL A 45 6.73 -18.76 10.05
CA VAL A 45 5.90 -17.74 9.38
C VAL A 45 4.78 -18.38 8.57
N CYS A 46 5.08 -19.46 7.83
CA CYS A 46 4.06 -20.19 7.05
C CYS A 46 2.96 -20.76 7.96
N ARG A 47 3.36 -21.34 9.09
CA ARG A 47 2.46 -21.89 10.12
C ARG A 47 1.82 -20.82 11.02
N ARG A 48 2.11 -19.53 10.84
CA ARG A 48 1.52 -18.39 11.57
C ARG A 48 1.70 -18.42 13.09
N PHE A 49 2.85 -18.85 13.59
CA PHE A 49 3.13 -18.80 15.03
C PHE A 49 3.07 -17.36 15.61
N LYS A 50 2.60 -17.24 16.85
CA LYS A 50 2.58 -15.95 17.59
C LYS A 50 3.99 -15.34 17.68
N GLY A 51 4.06 -14.01 17.57
CA GLY A 51 5.32 -13.25 17.62
C GLY A 51 6.12 -13.23 16.32
N GLN A 52 5.68 -13.93 15.27
CA GLN A 52 6.31 -13.87 13.95
C GLN A 52 5.74 -12.75 13.08
N ILE A 53 6.45 -12.44 11.98
CA ILE A 53 5.97 -11.50 10.99
C ILE A 53 4.64 -11.97 10.39
N LEU A 54 3.72 -11.02 10.23
CA LEU A 54 2.40 -11.27 9.67
C LEU A 54 2.47 -11.38 8.14
N MET A 55 1.67 -12.29 7.58
CA MET A 55 1.51 -12.43 6.13
C MET A 55 0.42 -11.48 5.59
N PRO A 56 0.53 -11.00 4.34
CA PRO A 56 -0.55 -10.30 3.66
C PRO A 56 -1.78 -11.20 3.53
N SER A 57 -2.95 -10.59 3.74
CA SER A 57 -4.26 -11.20 3.55
C SER A 57 -5.25 -10.15 3.06
N ILE A 58 -6.37 -10.59 2.50
CA ILE A 58 -7.45 -9.71 2.00
C ILE A 58 -7.99 -8.79 3.11
N GLY A 59 -7.91 -9.24 4.37
CA GLY A 59 -8.33 -8.47 5.55
C GLY A 59 -7.64 -7.12 5.69
N TYR A 60 -6.42 -6.95 5.19
CA TYR A 60 -5.69 -5.68 5.19
C TYR A 60 -6.10 -4.71 4.08
N GLY A 61 -7.00 -5.10 3.18
CA GLY A 61 -7.51 -4.25 2.11
C GLY A 61 -8.12 -2.94 2.65
N SER A 62 -7.72 -1.81 2.06
CA SER A 62 -8.27 -0.48 2.38
C SER A 62 -9.71 -0.34 1.88
N ASN A 63 -10.49 0.57 2.48
CA ASN A 63 -11.84 0.89 2.03
C ASN A 63 -11.84 1.30 0.54
N LYS A 64 -12.78 0.77 -0.24
CA LYS A 64 -12.94 1.04 -1.68
C LYS A 64 -12.99 2.55 -1.99
N LYS A 65 -13.70 3.34 -1.17
CA LYS A 65 -13.85 4.80 -1.37
C LYS A 65 -12.51 5.55 -1.26
N THR A 66 -11.69 5.18 -0.29
CA THR A 66 -10.40 5.84 0.03
C THR A 66 -9.18 5.12 -0.54
N LYS A 67 -9.38 4.07 -1.35
CA LYS A 67 -8.28 3.33 -2.00
C LYS A 67 -7.60 4.26 -3.00
N HIS A 68 -6.26 4.27 -3.00
CA HIS A 68 -5.42 5.13 -3.86
C HIS A 68 -5.58 6.66 -3.70
N MET A 69 -6.27 7.12 -2.65
CA MET A 69 -6.37 8.54 -2.32
C MET A 69 -5.08 9.05 -1.64
N LEU A 70 -4.61 10.22 -2.06
CA LEU A 70 -3.47 10.93 -1.48
C LEU A 70 -3.87 11.62 -0.16
N PRO A 71 -2.91 11.97 0.71
CA PRO A 71 -3.17 12.77 1.91
C PRO A 71 -3.77 14.17 1.60
N SER A 72 -3.54 14.68 0.38
CA SER A 72 -4.15 15.91 -0.13
C SER A 72 -5.66 15.78 -0.40
N GLY A 73 -6.20 14.55 -0.48
CA GLY A 73 -7.60 14.27 -0.77
C GLY A 73 -7.88 13.92 -2.24
N PHE A 74 -6.91 14.10 -3.13
CA PHE A 74 -7.04 13.78 -4.56
C PHE A 74 -6.53 12.36 -4.88
N ARG A 75 -6.89 11.84 -6.06
CA ARG A 75 -6.28 10.62 -6.62
C ARG A 75 -5.15 11.01 -7.56
N LYS A 76 -4.05 10.26 -7.55
CA LYS A 76 -2.93 10.51 -8.47
C LYS A 76 -3.28 9.99 -9.86
N PHE A 77 -3.08 10.83 -10.87
CA PHE A 77 -3.16 10.48 -12.29
C PHE A 77 -1.80 10.76 -12.93
N LEU A 78 -1.32 9.86 -13.79
CA LEU A 78 -0.05 10.03 -14.52
C LEU A 78 -0.41 10.55 -15.91
N VAL A 79 0.19 11.67 -16.31
CA VAL A 79 -0.05 12.33 -17.61
C VAL A 79 1.22 12.18 -18.45
N HIS A 80 1.09 11.64 -19.65
CA HIS A 80 2.17 11.52 -20.62
C HIS A 80 2.10 12.60 -21.71
N ASN A 81 0.89 12.99 -22.12
CA ASN A 81 0.65 13.91 -23.23
C ASN A 81 -0.31 15.04 -22.83
N VAL A 82 -0.28 16.15 -23.59
CA VAL A 82 -1.17 17.30 -23.33
C VAL A 82 -2.65 16.94 -23.47
N LYS A 83 -3.00 16.05 -24.41
CA LYS A 83 -4.38 15.58 -24.60
C LYS A 83 -4.97 14.88 -23.37
N GLU A 84 -4.14 14.24 -22.54
CA GLU A 84 -4.61 13.55 -21.33
C GLU A 84 -5.01 14.53 -20.22
N LEU A 85 -4.57 15.80 -20.29
CA LEU A 85 -5.02 16.85 -19.37
C LEU A 85 -6.48 17.22 -19.59
N GLU A 86 -6.99 17.08 -20.81
CA GLU A 86 -8.40 17.40 -21.12
C GLU A 86 -9.37 16.51 -20.32
N VAL A 87 -8.98 15.27 -20.04
CA VAL A 87 -9.75 14.34 -19.19
C VAL A 87 -9.93 14.89 -17.76
N LEU A 88 -8.94 15.62 -17.24
CA LEU A 88 -8.99 16.19 -15.89
C LEU A 88 -9.90 17.43 -15.80
N LEU A 89 -10.23 18.08 -16.91
CA LEU A 89 -11.12 19.25 -16.93
C LEU A 89 -12.60 18.87 -16.74
N MET A 90 -12.96 17.60 -17.00
CA MET A 90 -14.32 17.08 -16.89
C MET A 90 -14.57 16.28 -15.59
N CYS A 91 -13.53 16.06 -14.77
CA CYS A 91 -13.59 15.28 -13.53
C CYS A 91 -13.92 16.14 -12.31
#